data_AF-A0A7J4TVF9-F1
#
_entry.id   AF-A0A7J4TVF9-F1
#
_cell.length_a   1.000
_cell.length_b   1.000
_cell.length_c   1.000
_cell.angle_alpha   90.00
_cell.angle_beta   90.00
_cell.angle_gamma   90.00
#
_symmetry.space_group_name_H-M   'P 1'
#
loop_
_entity.id
_entity.type
_entity.pdbx_description
1 polymer ?
#
loop_
_entity_poly.entity_id
_entity_poly.type
_entity_poly.pdbx_seq_one_letter_code
_entity_poly.pdbx_strand_id
1 'polypeptide(L)'
;AFEIHRLSKKWVRGLGQHLSTPEEVSIRIVSRTRSSTNDGTILVEWEGTGVEDDIPIDYCEIGSATDPSIDLWNDLDQDDSKLEDYIWSRDYIDALNDFGHVVSTPQQLVDGMDRLKPRLYSIASSPDHEPGTVHLTVGIVRYNHHDRDRTGLATGFLADRCDVGDSEIGVFMSPTRSFILPEDRSTDIIMVGPGTGIAPFRAFLQQRDIDGATGRNWLFFGDWTESGENYYKEEMDDWKERGILTKHDLAWSRDGSEKVYVQHLMKKHGEEIWAWIDGGAYFYVCGDKSRMAKDVHKTLIGICAEHGGMSEEDAHEFVETQMMRTEKRYLRDVY
;
A
#
# COMPACT_ATOMS: atom_id res chain seq x y z
N ALA A 1 0.99 0.93 3.47
CA ALA A 1 1.55 2.25 3.10
C ALA A 1 2.37 2.22 1.79
N PHE A 2 2.24 3.21 0.91
CA PHE A 2 2.97 3.27 -0.38
C PHE A 2 4.48 3.48 -0.17
N GLU A 3 5.30 2.49 -0.52
CA GLU A 3 6.75 2.59 -0.43
C GLU A 3 7.41 3.43 -1.53
N ILE A 4 6.61 3.99 -2.44
CA ILE A 4 7.07 4.77 -3.58
C ILE A 4 7.19 6.22 -3.15
N HIS A 5 8.27 6.89 -3.56
CA HIS A 5 8.40 8.33 -3.43
C HIS A 5 7.60 9.01 -4.54
N ARG A 6 6.28 9.03 -4.35
CA ARG A 6 5.36 9.67 -5.26
C ARG A 6 5.65 11.17 -5.34
N LEU A 7 5.28 11.74 -6.48
CA LEU A 7 5.29 13.16 -6.69
C LEU A 7 4.44 13.86 -5.61
N SER A 8 4.92 14.98 -5.06
CA SER A 8 4.15 15.74 -4.08
C SER A 8 3.25 16.77 -4.77
N LYS A 9 2.07 17.04 -4.20
CA LYS A 9 1.20 18.13 -4.66
C LYS A 9 1.92 19.47 -4.65
N LYS A 10 2.74 19.70 -3.62
CA LYS A 10 3.55 20.91 -3.47
C LYS A 10 4.48 21.09 -4.65
N TRP A 11 5.12 20.01 -5.11
CA TRP A 11 6.02 20.04 -6.25
C TRP A 11 5.29 20.44 -7.53
N VAL A 12 4.17 19.77 -7.86
CA VAL A 12 3.39 20.07 -9.08
C VAL A 12 2.88 21.51 -9.09
N ARG A 13 2.22 21.95 -8.02
CA ARG A 13 1.69 23.33 -7.93
C ARG A 13 2.79 24.38 -7.94
N GLY A 14 3.97 24.06 -7.40
CA GLY A 14 5.13 24.94 -7.40
C GLY A 14 5.63 25.29 -8.80
N LEU A 15 5.39 24.43 -9.80
CA LEU A 15 5.83 24.67 -11.18
C LEU A 15 5.20 25.91 -11.82
N GLY A 16 4.01 26.33 -11.39
CA GLY A 16 3.33 27.52 -11.93
C GLY A 16 4.17 28.80 -11.89
N GLN A 17 5.12 28.90 -10.94
CA GLN A 17 6.03 30.05 -10.84
C GLN A 17 7.10 30.07 -11.94
N HIS A 18 7.28 28.96 -12.65
CA HIS A 18 8.31 28.74 -13.66
C HIS A 18 7.72 28.48 -15.05
N LEU A 19 6.43 28.13 -15.12
CA LEU A 19 5.67 28.10 -16.36
C LEU A 19 5.44 29.54 -16.81
N SER A 20 6.14 29.93 -17.88
CA SER A 20 5.89 31.20 -18.52
C SER A 20 4.50 31.14 -19.16
N THR A 21 3.61 32.09 -18.86
CA THR A 21 2.52 32.40 -19.80
C THR A 21 3.18 32.72 -21.14
N PRO A 22 2.88 32.00 -22.24
CA PRO A 22 3.46 32.34 -23.52
C PRO A 22 3.10 33.80 -23.82
N GLU A 23 4.05 34.58 -24.36
CA GLU A 23 3.62 35.64 -25.27
C GLU A 23 2.72 34.99 -26.32
N GLU A 24 1.56 35.55 -26.64
CA GLU A 24 0.61 34.96 -27.59
C GLU A 24 1.32 34.65 -28.92
N VAL A 25 1.75 33.40 -29.08
CA VAL A 25 2.29 32.91 -30.34
C VAL A 25 1.09 32.52 -31.18
N SER A 26 0.67 33.42 -32.06
CA SER A 26 -0.36 33.12 -33.05
C SER A 26 0.26 32.49 -34.30
N ILE A 27 -0.25 31.32 -34.69
CA ILE A 27 0.04 30.71 -35.98
C ILE A 27 -1.13 31.06 -36.91
N ARG A 28 -0.85 31.67 -38.06
CA ARG A 28 -1.86 32.02 -39.07
C ARG A 28 -1.56 31.30 -40.37
N ILE A 29 -2.59 30.68 -40.96
CA ILE A 29 -2.48 30.10 -42.30
C ILE A 29 -2.59 31.24 -43.31
N VAL A 30 -1.52 31.46 -44.07
CA VAL A 30 -1.49 32.51 -45.10
C VAL A 30 -2.00 32.02 -46.46
N SER A 31 -1.80 30.73 -46.78
CA SER A 31 -2.33 30.11 -47.98
C SER A 31 -2.39 28.58 -47.86
N ARG A 32 -3.24 27.96 -48.68
CA ARG A 32 -3.37 26.50 -48.81
C ARG A 32 -3.57 26.14 -50.29
N THR A 33 -2.68 25.31 -50.82
CA THR A 33 -2.82 24.76 -52.17
C THR A 33 -2.80 23.24 -52.10
N ARG A 34 -3.77 22.58 -52.73
CA ARG A 34 -3.80 21.12 -52.91
C ARG A 34 -3.77 20.82 -54.40
N SER A 35 -2.75 20.11 -54.87
CA SER A 35 -2.65 19.64 -56.24
C SER A 35 -2.82 18.13 -56.34
N SER A 36 -3.35 17.67 -57.47
CA SER A 36 -3.45 16.26 -57.84
C SER A 36 -2.05 15.72 -58.14
N THR A 37 -1.72 14.58 -57.55
CA THR A 37 -0.43 13.90 -57.78
C THR A 37 -0.35 13.23 -59.15
N ASN A 38 -1.48 13.05 -59.84
CA ASN A 38 -1.54 12.35 -61.12
C ASN A 38 -1.27 13.26 -62.32
N ASP A 39 -1.73 14.52 -62.26
CA ASP A 39 -1.69 15.45 -63.39
C ASP A 39 -1.28 16.88 -62.99
N GLY A 40 -0.97 17.11 -61.72
CA GLY A 40 -0.55 18.42 -61.21
C GLY A 40 -1.66 19.46 -61.12
N THR A 41 -2.90 19.11 -61.45
CA THR A 41 -4.02 20.05 -61.43
C THR A 41 -4.27 20.55 -60.00
N ILE A 42 -4.49 21.86 -59.85
CA ILE A 42 -4.82 22.45 -58.55
C ILE A 42 -6.28 22.11 -58.23
N LEU A 43 -6.47 21.35 -57.16
CA LEU A 43 -7.78 20.89 -56.68
C LEU A 43 -8.37 21.84 -55.64
N VAL A 44 -7.52 22.54 -54.90
CA VAL A 44 -7.91 23.54 -53.89
C VAL A 44 -6.86 24.64 -53.89
N GLU A 45 -7.30 25.89 -53.93
CA GLU A 45 -6.46 27.07 -53.74
C GLU A 45 -7.20 28.04 -52.83
N TRP A 46 -6.55 28.43 -51.75
CA TRP A 46 -7.10 29.34 -50.76
C TRP A 46 -5.97 30.26 -50.28
N GLU A 47 -6.29 31.55 -50.14
CA GLU A 47 -5.41 32.58 -49.58
C GLU A 47 -6.14 33.29 -48.44
N GLY A 48 -5.44 33.51 -47.33
CA GLY A 48 -6.00 34.19 -46.17
C GLY A 48 -6.03 35.71 -46.37
N THR A 49 -7.09 36.33 -45.89
CA THR A 49 -7.31 37.79 -45.88
C THR A 49 -6.52 38.52 -44.79
N GLY A 50 -5.90 37.78 -43.86
CA GLY A 50 -5.11 38.33 -42.75
C GLY A 50 -5.92 38.78 -41.53
N VAL A 51 -7.25 38.60 -41.56
CA VAL A 51 -8.16 38.82 -40.41
C VAL A 51 -8.12 37.61 -39.48
N GLU A 52 -8.34 37.82 -38.17
CA GLU A 52 -8.56 36.72 -37.22
C GLU A 52 -9.76 35.86 -37.65
N ASP A 53 -9.62 34.54 -37.50
CA ASP A 53 -10.59 33.50 -37.87
C ASP A 53 -10.85 33.27 -39.38
N ASP A 54 -10.03 33.85 -40.27
CA ASP A 54 -10.07 33.50 -41.69
C ASP A 54 -9.26 32.23 -41.99
N ILE A 55 -9.94 31.10 -41.93
CA ILE A 55 -9.37 29.75 -42.10
C ILE A 55 -10.05 28.98 -43.24
N PRO A 56 -9.34 28.05 -43.92
CA PRO A 56 -9.95 27.20 -44.94
C PRO A 56 -11.17 26.43 -44.42
N ILE A 57 -12.19 26.24 -45.26
CA ILE A 57 -13.51 25.68 -44.88
C ILE A 57 -13.48 24.25 -44.27
N ASP A 58 -12.36 23.55 -44.42
CA ASP A 58 -12.11 22.20 -43.88
C ASP A 58 -10.90 22.15 -42.92
N TYR A 59 -10.46 23.30 -42.40
CA TYR A 59 -9.39 23.34 -41.40
C TYR A 59 -9.92 22.89 -40.04
N CYS A 60 -9.20 21.96 -39.41
CA CYS A 60 -9.39 21.57 -38.04
C CYS A 60 -8.04 21.73 -37.36
N GLU A 61 -7.99 22.53 -36.30
CA GLU A 61 -6.78 22.71 -35.51
C GLU A 61 -6.40 21.38 -34.84
N ILE A 62 -5.17 20.93 -35.07
CA ILE A 62 -4.63 19.70 -34.48
C ILE A 62 -3.60 20.12 -33.43
N GLY A 63 -4.07 20.28 -32.19
CA GLY A 63 -3.25 20.68 -31.05
C GLY A 63 -3.12 22.19 -30.90
N SER A 64 -2.88 22.63 -29.65
CA SER A 64 -2.62 24.03 -29.33
C SER A 64 -1.18 24.41 -29.66
N ALA A 65 -0.94 25.68 -30.01
CA ALA A 65 0.40 26.26 -30.09
C ALA A 65 1.04 26.45 -28.69
N THR A 66 0.28 26.23 -27.61
CA THR A 66 0.77 26.28 -26.24
C THR A 66 1.62 25.08 -25.90
N ASP A 67 2.59 25.29 -25.01
CA ASP A 67 3.39 24.24 -24.41
C ASP A 67 2.45 23.21 -23.72
N PRO A 68 2.46 21.92 -24.14
CA PRO A 68 1.59 20.90 -23.55
C PRO A 68 1.73 20.77 -22.03
N SER A 69 2.88 21.14 -21.47
CA SER A 69 3.13 21.15 -20.03
C SER A 69 2.34 22.25 -19.31
N ILE A 70 2.08 23.39 -19.97
CA ILE A 70 1.22 24.45 -19.42
C ILE A 70 -0.22 23.96 -19.35
N ASP A 71 -0.73 23.35 -20.42
CA ASP A 71 -2.09 22.83 -20.47
C ASP A 71 -2.30 21.73 -19.42
N LEU A 72 -1.35 20.79 -19.32
CA LEU A 72 -1.35 19.77 -18.29
C LEU A 72 -1.32 20.39 -16.90
N TRP A 73 -0.41 21.33 -16.64
CA TRP A 73 -0.33 21.96 -15.32
C TRP A 73 -1.60 22.71 -14.94
N ASN A 74 -2.20 23.46 -15.86
CA ASN A 74 -3.47 24.16 -15.63
C ASN A 74 -4.59 23.18 -15.25
N ASP A 75 -4.65 22.03 -15.92
CA ASP A 75 -5.64 20.99 -15.61
C ASP A 75 -5.42 20.39 -14.22
N LEU A 76 -4.16 20.16 -13.84
CA LEU A 76 -3.79 19.64 -12.51
C LEU A 76 -3.94 20.67 -11.38
N ASP A 77 -3.74 21.97 -11.66
CA ASP A 77 -3.86 23.03 -10.65
C ASP A 77 -5.33 23.37 -10.35
N GLN A 78 -6.20 23.26 -11.36
CA GLN A 78 -7.63 23.57 -11.24
C GLN A 78 -8.48 22.40 -10.71
N ASP A 79 -8.03 21.15 -10.85
CA ASP A 79 -8.76 19.95 -10.43
C ASP A 79 -7.93 19.05 -9.49
N ASP A 80 -8.27 19.11 -8.19
CA ASP A 80 -7.65 18.29 -7.14
C ASP A 80 -7.76 16.79 -7.40
N SER A 81 -8.84 16.32 -8.05
CA SER A 81 -9.02 14.90 -8.36
C SER A 81 -8.04 14.45 -9.43
N LYS A 82 -7.88 15.25 -10.49
CA LYS A 82 -6.89 14.97 -11.54
C LYS A 82 -5.47 15.04 -11.02
N LEU A 83 -5.18 15.98 -10.12
CA LEU A 83 -3.90 16.04 -9.43
C LEU A 83 -3.62 14.77 -8.63
N GLU A 84 -4.59 14.29 -7.85
CA GLU A 84 -4.44 13.05 -7.09
C GLU A 84 -4.20 11.84 -8.00
N ASP A 85 -4.98 11.70 -9.07
CA ASP A 85 -4.82 10.62 -10.04
C ASP A 85 -3.45 10.66 -10.75
N TYR A 86 -2.99 11.87 -11.09
CA TYR A 86 -1.69 12.10 -11.72
C TYR A 86 -0.54 11.70 -10.79
N ILE A 87 -0.52 12.18 -9.54
CA ILE A 87 0.55 11.87 -8.58
C ILE A 87 0.47 10.44 -8.02
N TRP A 88 -0.71 9.80 -8.08
CA TRP A 88 -0.89 8.43 -7.61
C TRP A 88 0.02 7.44 -8.35
N SER A 89 0.24 7.70 -9.63
CA SER A 89 0.91 6.80 -10.58
C SER A 89 2.32 7.24 -10.96
N ARG A 90 2.74 8.46 -10.58
CA ARG A 90 3.99 9.08 -11.04
C ARG A 90 4.93 9.42 -9.89
N ASP A 91 6.23 9.27 -10.16
CA ASP A 91 7.30 9.82 -9.33
C ASP A 91 7.95 11.03 -10.04
N TYR A 92 8.98 11.59 -9.42
CA TYR A 92 9.68 12.77 -9.93
C TYR A 92 10.38 12.56 -11.28
N ILE A 93 10.76 11.32 -11.64
CA ILE A 93 11.39 11.04 -12.94
C ILE A 93 10.33 11.16 -14.05
N ASP A 94 9.12 10.67 -13.81
CA ASP A 94 8.04 10.81 -14.80
C ASP A 94 7.63 12.26 -14.95
N ALA A 95 7.55 12.98 -13.84
CA ALA A 95 7.24 14.40 -13.85
C ALA A 95 8.29 15.22 -14.61
N LEU A 96 9.55 14.77 -14.65
CA LEU A 96 10.58 15.42 -15.48
C LEU A 96 10.43 15.11 -16.98
N ASN A 97 9.73 14.04 -17.38
CA ASN A 97 9.36 13.87 -18.78
C ASN A 97 8.28 14.88 -19.19
N ASP A 98 7.34 15.15 -18.27
CA ASP A 98 6.20 16.04 -18.50
C ASP A 98 6.57 17.53 -18.29
N PHE A 99 7.53 17.86 -17.41
CA PHE A 99 7.85 19.24 -17.01
C PHE A 99 9.37 19.56 -17.02
N GLY A 100 10.19 18.71 -17.64
CA GLY A 100 11.65 18.80 -17.52
C GLY A 100 12.25 20.13 -17.97
N HIS A 101 11.71 20.75 -19.02
CA HIS A 101 12.17 22.06 -19.52
C HIS A 101 11.75 23.23 -18.63
N VAL A 102 10.77 23.02 -17.74
CA VAL A 102 10.29 24.02 -16.77
C VAL A 102 11.25 24.11 -15.58
N VAL A 103 11.91 22.99 -15.23
CA VAL A 103 12.86 22.90 -14.13
C VAL A 103 14.25 23.36 -14.58
N SER A 104 14.56 24.64 -14.34
CA SER A 104 15.81 25.27 -14.81
C SER A 104 17.06 24.95 -13.98
N THR A 105 16.91 24.53 -12.71
CA THR A 105 18.05 24.23 -11.82
C THR A 105 17.81 22.99 -10.95
N PRO A 106 18.87 22.28 -10.52
CA PRO A 106 18.75 21.17 -9.57
C PRO A 106 18.10 21.55 -8.24
N GLN A 107 18.30 22.80 -7.76
CA GLN A 107 17.73 23.23 -6.49
C GLN A 107 16.20 23.36 -6.54
N GLN A 108 15.65 23.85 -7.65
CA GLN A 108 14.20 23.92 -7.85
C GLN A 108 13.54 22.54 -7.75
N LEU A 109 14.20 21.51 -8.30
CA LEU A 109 13.73 20.13 -8.19
C LEU A 109 13.65 19.70 -6.72
N VAL A 110 14.71 19.96 -5.94
CA VAL A 110 14.83 19.54 -4.54
C VAL A 110 13.88 20.30 -3.61
N ASP A 111 13.67 21.60 -3.81
CA ASP A 111 12.84 22.44 -2.91
C ASP A 111 11.36 22.03 -2.86
N GLY A 112 10.87 21.42 -3.95
CA GLY A 112 9.51 20.88 -4.03
C GLY A 112 9.35 19.46 -3.49
N MET A 113 10.44 18.70 -3.36
CA MET A 113 10.40 17.29 -2.94
C MET A 113 10.01 17.13 -1.48
N ASP A 114 9.30 16.03 -1.18
CA ASP A 114 9.07 15.62 0.20
C ASP A 114 10.33 15.01 0.81
N ARG A 115 10.50 15.22 2.12
CA ARG A 115 11.59 14.56 2.86
C ARG A 115 11.36 13.05 2.86
N LEU A 116 12.44 12.30 2.62
CA LEU A 116 12.44 10.85 2.77
C LEU A 116 12.12 10.47 4.22
N LYS A 117 11.06 9.69 4.40
CA LYS A 117 10.62 9.17 5.70
C LYS A 117 11.11 7.72 5.90
N PRO A 118 11.52 7.34 7.11
CA PRO A 118 11.80 5.94 7.42
C PRO A 118 10.55 5.07 7.24
N ARG A 119 10.76 3.78 7.00
CA ARG A 119 9.69 2.77 6.96
C ARG A 119 9.73 1.94 8.24
N LEU A 120 8.54 1.63 8.75
CA LEU A 120 8.35 0.76 9.91
C LEU A 120 7.98 -0.63 9.41
N TYR A 121 8.58 -1.64 10.03
CA TYR A 121 8.27 -3.04 9.82
C TYR A 121 8.01 -3.66 11.20
N SER A 122 6.95 -4.45 11.33
CA SER A 122 6.71 -5.21 12.55
C SER A 122 7.84 -6.24 12.72
N ILE A 123 8.41 -6.31 13.93
CA ILE A 123 9.54 -7.19 14.22
C ILE A 123 9.05 -8.65 14.20
N ALA A 124 9.79 -9.52 13.51
CA ALA A 124 9.49 -10.93 13.33
C ALA A 124 10.33 -11.88 14.21
N SER A 125 11.08 -11.34 15.17
CA SER A 125 11.84 -12.09 16.16
C SER A 125 11.56 -11.66 17.60
N SER A 126 11.66 -12.60 18.53
CA SER A 126 11.83 -12.29 19.95
C SER A 126 13.30 -11.96 20.23
N PRO A 127 13.61 -10.93 21.02
CA PRO A 127 14.99 -10.63 21.42
C PRO A 127 15.60 -11.70 22.34
N ASP A 128 14.77 -12.46 23.05
CA ASP A 128 15.23 -13.56 23.91
C ASP A 128 15.57 -14.81 23.08
N HIS A 129 14.89 -14.99 21.94
CA HIS A 129 15.16 -16.07 20.98
C HIS A 129 16.31 -15.75 20.03
N GLU A 130 16.40 -14.51 19.58
CA GLU A 130 17.36 -14.04 18.58
C GLU A 130 18.22 -12.90 19.17
N PRO A 131 19.10 -13.20 20.15
CA PRO A 131 19.86 -12.18 20.85
C PRO A 131 20.81 -11.44 19.91
N GLY A 132 20.68 -10.11 19.89
CA GLY A 132 21.55 -9.24 19.09
C GLY A 132 21.12 -9.06 17.63
N THR A 133 20.00 -9.64 17.22
CA THR A 133 19.46 -9.46 15.86
C THR A 133 18.00 -8.98 15.88
N VAL A 134 17.55 -8.45 14.75
CA VAL A 134 16.16 -8.06 14.52
C VAL A 134 15.75 -8.65 13.18
N HIS A 135 14.74 -9.51 13.17
CA HIS A 135 14.24 -10.13 11.95
C HIS A 135 13.01 -9.37 11.47
N LEU A 136 12.84 -9.24 10.16
CA LEU A 136 11.72 -8.55 9.52
C LEU A 136 11.09 -9.46 8.47
N THR A 137 9.77 -9.37 8.29
CA THR A 137 9.06 -9.98 7.15
C THR A 137 8.73 -8.87 6.16
N VAL A 138 9.46 -8.79 5.05
CA VAL A 138 9.45 -7.62 4.16
C VAL A 138 8.88 -8.01 2.80
N GLY A 139 7.65 -7.56 2.53
CA GLY A 139 7.02 -7.73 1.23
C GLY A 139 7.58 -6.76 0.20
N ILE A 140 8.31 -7.25 -0.80
CA ILE A 140 8.98 -6.38 -1.77
C ILE A 140 7.98 -5.73 -2.72
N VAL A 141 7.96 -4.39 -2.74
CA VAL A 141 7.07 -3.65 -3.64
C VAL A 141 7.73 -3.58 -5.01
N ARG A 142 7.14 -4.26 -6.00
CA ARG A 142 7.51 -4.19 -7.42
C ARG A 142 6.28 -3.94 -8.27
N TYR A 143 6.41 -3.08 -9.27
CA TYR A 143 5.35 -2.84 -10.26
C TYR A 143 5.94 -2.18 -11.50
N ASN A 144 5.23 -2.29 -12.62
CA ASN A 144 5.55 -1.60 -13.86
C ASN A 144 4.48 -0.54 -14.12
N HIS A 145 4.90 0.70 -14.38
CA HIS A 145 3.99 1.76 -14.77
C HIS A 145 4.69 2.88 -15.53
N HIS A 146 4.01 3.46 -16.52
CA HIS A 146 4.59 4.37 -17.52
C HIS A 146 5.85 3.78 -18.16
N ASP A 147 5.74 2.53 -18.63
CA ASP A 147 6.79 1.75 -19.29
C ASP A 147 8.11 1.64 -18.51
N ARG A 148 8.04 1.79 -17.18
CA ARG A 148 9.19 1.69 -16.29
C ARG A 148 8.92 0.77 -15.12
N ASP A 149 9.88 -0.13 -14.88
CA ASP A 149 9.92 -0.95 -13.69
C ASP A 149 10.28 -0.10 -12.47
N ARG A 150 9.54 -0.34 -11.39
CA ARG A 150 9.64 0.43 -10.15
C ARG A 150 9.68 -0.48 -8.96
N THR A 151 10.32 0.04 -7.93
CA THR A 151 10.42 -0.62 -6.64
C THR A 151 10.13 0.33 -5.50
N GLY A 152 9.64 -0.19 -4.39
CA GLY A 152 9.59 0.55 -3.14
C GLY A 152 10.98 1.05 -2.75
N LEU A 153 11.08 2.25 -2.20
CA LEU A 153 12.37 2.82 -1.83
C LEU A 153 13.08 1.96 -0.77
N ALA A 154 12.35 1.59 0.29
CA ALA A 154 12.90 0.81 1.40
C ALA A 154 13.02 -0.68 1.03
N THR A 155 11.96 -1.33 0.58
CA THR A 155 12.01 -2.74 0.16
C THR A 155 13.01 -2.99 -0.96
N GLY A 156 13.06 -2.13 -1.99
CA GLY A 156 14.02 -2.27 -3.08
C GLY A 156 15.45 -1.97 -2.66
N PHE A 157 15.66 -1.05 -1.72
CA PHE A 157 16.98 -0.84 -1.11
C PHE A 157 17.44 -2.10 -0.37
N LEU A 158 16.59 -2.67 0.49
CA LEU A 158 16.89 -3.89 1.24
C LEU A 158 17.12 -5.10 0.34
N ALA A 159 16.34 -5.25 -0.75
CA ALA A 159 16.40 -6.41 -1.62
C ALA A 159 17.54 -6.37 -2.64
N ASP A 160 17.84 -5.19 -3.21
CA ASP A 160 18.73 -5.11 -4.39
C ASP A 160 20.04 -4.37 -4.13
N ARG A 161 20.12 -3.58 -3.06
CA ARG A 161 21.22 -2.62 -2.85
C ARG A 161 21.98 -2.84 -1.55
N CYS A 162 21.53 -3.76 -0.71
CA CYS A 162 22.22 -4.15 0.50
C CYS A 162 22.98 -5.46 0.28
N ASP A 163 24.30 -5.41 0.40
CA ASP A 163 25.16 -6.57 0.46
C ASP A 163 25.22 -7.14 1.89
N VAL A 164 25.04 -8.45 2.01
CA VAL A 164 25.03 -9.16 3.29
C VAL A 164 26.40 -9.04 3.96
N GLY A 165 26.42 -8.47 5.17
CA GLY A 165 27.62 -8.32 5.98
C GLY A 165 28.40 -7.01 5.75
N ASP A 166 28.16 -6.32 4.63
CA ASP A 166 28.90 -5.11 4.25
C ASP A 166 28.06 -3.83 4.36
N SER A 167 26.75 -3.91 4.09
CA SER A 167 25.90 -2.72 4.08
C SER A 167 25.44 -2.30 5.47
N GLU A 168 25.80 -1.08 5.87
CA GLU A 168 25.29 -0.45 7.10
C GLU A 168 23.88 0.13 6.87
N ILE A 169 22.93 -0.25 7.73
CA ILE A 169 21.54 0.21 7.66
C ILE A 169 21.21 0.97 8.94
N GLY A 170 20.83 2.24 8.80
CA GLY A 170 20.35 3.04 9.92
C GLY A 170 19.00 2.52 10.42
N VAL A 171 18.96 1.98 11.63
CA VAL A 171 17.75 1.45 12.27
C VAL A 171 17.43 2.20 13.55
N PHE A 172 16.15 2.22 13.91
CA PHE A 172 15.68 2.72 15.20
C PHE A 172 14.45 1.92 15.63
N MET A 173 14.23 1.84 16.94
CA MET A 173 13.04 1.21 17.49
C MET A 173 11.90 2.23 17.57
N SER A 174 10.73 1.86 17.05
CA SER A 174 9.49 2.58 17.27
C SER A 174 8.70 1.84 18.36
N PRO A 175 8.66 2.32 19.61
CA PRO A 175 8.04 1.57 20.70
C PRO A 175 6.53 1.46 20.50
N THR A 176 5.99 0.24 20.48
CA THR A 176 4.55 -0.01 20.62
C THR A 176 4.22 -0.29 22.08
N ARG A 177 3.24 0.43 22.65
CA ARG A 177 2.79 0.22 24.03
C ARG A 177 1.55 -0.66 24.14
N SER A 178 0.99 -1.09 23.01
CA SER A 178 -0.31 -1.75 22.98
C SER A 178 -0.31 -3.08 22.25
N PHE A 179 0.73 -3.47 21.51
CA PHE A 179 0.77 -4.75 20.79
C PHE A 179 1.81 -5.68 21.41
N ILE A 180 1.49 -6.22 22.59
CA ILE A 180 2.37 -7.06 23.40
C ILE A 180 1.64 -8.34 23.85
N LEU A 181 2.40 -9.38 24.20
CA LEU A 181 1.87 -10.60 24.80
C LEU A 181 1.22 -10.31 26.17
N PRO A 182 0.27 -11.16 26.62
CA PRO A 182 -0.26 -11.08 27.97
C PRO A 182 0.85 -11.36 29.01
N GLU A 183 0.81 -10.69 30.15
CA GLU A 183 1.75 -10.96 31.24
C GLU A 183 1.57 -12.37 31.82
N ASP A 184 0.33 -12.84 31.91
CA ASP A 184 0.00 -14.20 32.31
C ASP A 184 0.20 -15.17 31.13
N ARG A 185 1.23 -16.00 31.25
CA ARG A 185 1.64 -16.99 30.25
C ARG A 185 0.62 -18.11 30.02
N SER A 186 -0.35 -18.28 30.92
CA SER A 186 -1.46 -19.22 30.77
C SER A 186 -2.62 -18.68 29.93
N THR A 187 -2.61 -17.40 29.59
CA THR A 187 -3.66 -16.77 28.78
C THR A 187 -3.60 -17.24 27.33
N ASP A 188 -4.74 -17.66 26.80
CA ASP A 188 -4.87 -18.04 25.39
C ASP A 188 -4.75 -16.83 24.47
N ILE A 189 -4.19 -17.02 23.27
CA ILE A 189 -4.14 -15.96 22.24
C ILE A 189 -4.64 -16.47 20.89
N ILE A 190 -5.38 -15.60 20.21
CA ILE A 190 -5.79 -15.74 18.81
C ILE A 190 -5.09 -14.66 18.01
N MET A 191 -4.40 -15.05 16.95
CA MET A 191 -3.56 -14.21 16.12
C MET A 191 -4.07 -14.26 14.68
N VAL A 192 -4.37 -13.11 14.09
CA VAL A 192 -4.85 -13.01 12.70
C VAL A 192 -3.90 -12.11 11.91
N GLY A 193 -3.11 -12.72 11.03
CA GLY A 193 -2.01 -12.03 10.36
C GLY A 193 -1.72 -12.55 8.96
N PRO A 194 -2.59 -12.29 7.96
CA PRO A 194 -2.32 -12.67 6.58
C PRO A 194 -1.15 -11.88 5.97
N GLY A 195 -0.45 -12.50 5.03
CA GLY A 195 0.72 -11.94 4.36
C GLY A 195 1.83 -11.53 5.34
N THR A 196 2.43 -10.34 5.13
CA THR A 196 3.45 -9.80 6.04
C THR A 196 2.93 -9.48 7.45
N GLY A 197 1.61 -9.57 7.67
CA GLY A 197 0.99 -9.48 9.00
C GLY A 197 1.38 -10.63 9.94
N ILE A 198 1.99 -11.70 9.43
CA ILE A 198 2.49 -12.82 10.26
C ILE A 198 3.69 -12.43 11.13
N ALA A 199 4.42 -11.37 10.77
CA ALA A 199 5.69 -10.98 11.39
C ALA A 199 5.64 -10.98 12.93
N PRO A 200 4.81 -10.18 13.61
CA PRO A 200 4.81 -10.15 15.07
C PRO A 200 4.37 -11.48 15.70
N PHE A 201 3.62 -12.31 14.98
CA PHE A 201 3.16 -13.61 15.48
C PHE A 201 4.26 -14.67 15.48
N ARG A 202 5.20 -14.59 14.53
CA ARG A 202 6.45 -15.35 14.63
C ARG A 202 7.23 -14.96 15.89
N ALA A 203 7.38 -13.67 16.17
CA ALA A 203 8.04 -13.19 17.38
C ALA A 203 7.30 -13.63 18.67
N PHE A 204 5.98 -13.61 18.67
CA PHE A 204 5.16 -14.05 19.80
C PHE A 204 5.32 -15.55 20.07
N LEU A 205 5.29 -16.38 19.02
CA LEU A 205 5.49 -17.83 19.16
C LEU A 205 6.91 -18.16 19.65
N GLN A 206 7.94 -17.48 19.13
CA GLN A 206 9.30 -17.58 19.65
C GLN A 206 9.37 -17.25 21.16
N GLN A 207 8.75 -16.15 21.58
CA GLN A 207 8.75 -15.76 22.99
C GLN A 207 7.99 -16.76 23.86
N ARG A 208 6.80 -17.19 23.45
CA ARG A 208 5.96 -18.12 24.22
C ARG A 208 6.59 -19.51 24.37
N ASP A 209 7.32 -19.96 23.36
CA ASP A 209 8.10 -21.20 23.40
C ASP A 209 9.20 -21.10 24.47
N ILE A 210 10.03 -20.05 24.41
CA ILE A 210 11.10 -19.81 25.41
C ILE A 210 10.56 -19.65 26.82
N ASP A 211 9.44 -18.96 26.96
CA ASP A 211 8.81 -18.71 28.25
C ASP A 211 8.10 -19.94 28.83
N GLY A 212 8.01 -21.04 28.08
CA GLY A 212 7.25 -22.23 28.47
C GLY A 212 5.77 -21.92 28.72
N ALA A 213 5.20 -21.01 27.94
CA ALA A 213 3.84 -20.53 28.14
C ALA A 213 2.83 -21.66 27.90
N THR A 214 1.88 -21.82 28.83
CA THR A 214 0.89 -22.92 28.80
C THR A 214 -0.42 -22.56 28.12
N GLY A 215 -0.69 -21.25 27.93
CA GLY A 215 -1.86 -20.79 27.20
C GLY A 215 -1.78 -21.19 25.72
N ARG A 216 -2.93 -21.50 25.16
CA ARG A 216 -3.09 -21.99 23.79
C ARG A 216 -2.82 -20.87 22.78
N ASN A 217 -2.30 -21.25 21.63
CA ASN A 217 -1.99 -20.33 20.53
C ASN A 217 -2.76 -20.74 19.29
N TRP A 218 -3.51 -19.80 18.72
CA TRP A 218 -4.23 -20.01 17.47
C TRP A 218 -3.81 -18.97 16.45
N LEU A 219 -3.21 -19.40 15.33
CA LEU A 219 -2.86 -18.54 14.21
C LEU A 219 -3.82 -18.73 13.04
N PHE A 220 -4.40 -17.63 12.55
CA PHE A 220 -5.03 -17.52 11.24
C PHE A 220 -4.07 -16.81 10.30
N PHE A 221 -3.55 -17.56 9.33
CA PHE A 221 -2.69 -17.05 8.27
C PHE A 221 -3.38 -17.20 6.91
N GLY A 222 -2.99 -16.36 5.97
CA GLY A 222 -3.45 -16.49 4.60
C GLY A 222 -2.70 -15.60 3.64
N ASP A 223 -2.60 -16.06 2.40
CA ASP A 223 -1.96 -15.33 1.31
C ASP A 223 -2.52 -15.83 -0.05
N TRP A 224 -1.77 -15.69 -1.14
CA TRP A 224 -2.20 -16.11 -2.46
C TRP A 224 -2.25 -17.63 -2.61
N THR A 225 -1.11 -18.31 -2.46
CA THR A 225 -0.98 -19.75 -2.68
C THR A 225 -0.15 -20.41 -1.58
N GLU A 226 -0.43 -21.67 -1.27
CA GLU A 226 0.38 -22.45 -0.33
C GLU A 226 1.81 -22.63 -0.86
N SER A 227 1.95 -22.85 -2.17
CA SER A 227 3.25 -23.16 -2.78
C SER A 227 4.21 -21.98 -2.85
N GLY A 228 3.69 -20.75 -2.88
CA GLY A 228 4.49 -19.53 -3.03
C GLY A 228 4.64 -18.73 -1.75
N GLU A 229 3.57 -18.61 -0.95
CA GLU A 229 3.46 -17.60 0.09
C GLU A 229 3.20 -18.18 1.50
N ASN A 230 3.46 -19.48 1.71
CA ASN A 230 3.39 -20.09 3.04
C ASN A 230 4.64 -19.74 3.87
N TYR A 231 4.68 -18.50 4.36
CA TYR A 231 5.81 -17.97 5.14
C TYR A 231 6.04 -18.78 6.42
N TYR A 232 7.30 -19.04 6.73
CA TYR A 232 7.74 -19.74 7.95
C TYR A 232 7.09 -21.12 8.14
N LYS A 233 6.66 -21.78 7.05
CA LYS A 233 5.96 -23.07 7.10
C LYS A 233 6.62 -24.10 8.01
N GLU A 234 7.93 -24.28 7.87
CA GLU A 234 8.69 -25.26 8.66
C GLU A 234 8.68 -24.93 10.16
N GLU A 235 8.84 -23.65 10.54
CA GLU A 235 8.75 -23.20 11.94
C GLU A 235 7.34 -23.40 12.50
N MET A 236 6.31 -23.06 11.71
CA MET A 236 4.91 -23.20 12.13
C MET A 236 4.52 -24.67 12.29
N ASP A 237 5.01 -25.56 11.42
CA ASP A 237 4.76 -26.99 11.51
C ASP A 237 5.47 -27.61 12.74
N ASP A 238 6.72 -27.22 13.01
CA ASP A 238 7.44 -27.62 14.23
C ASP A 238 6.70 -27.19 15.51
N TRP A 239 6.28 -25.92 15.59
CA TRP A 239 5.52 -25.46 16.76
C TRP A 239 4.18 -26.18 16.93
N LYS A 240 3.53 -26.60 15.83
CA LYS A 240 2.32 -27.42 15.92
C LYS A 240 2.62 -28.81 16.46
N GLU A 241 3.68 -29.45 15.96
CA GLU A 241 4.10 -30.78 16.42
C GLU A 241 4.49 -30.78 17.90
N ARG A 242 5.22 -29.74 18.35
CA ARG A 242 5.59 -29.55 19.75
C ARG A 242 4.45 -29.05 20.64
N GLY A 243 3.29 -28.74 20.07
CA GLY A 243 2.11 -28.27 20.81
C GLY A 243 2.17 -26.80 21.26
N ILE A 244 3.18 -26.04 20.84
CA ILE A 244 3.26 -24.59 21.08
C ILE A 244 2.16 -23.89 20.28
N LEU A 245 2.01 -24.21 19.00
CA LEU A 245 0.94 -23.70 18.14
C LEU A 245 -0.24 -24.67 18.15
N THR A 246 -1.23 -24.41 19.00
CA THR A 246 -2.40 -25.28 19.20
C THR A 246 -3.22 -25.43 17.93
N LYS A 247 -3.43 -24.33 17.19
CA LYS A 247 -4.20 -24.32 15.93
C LYS A 247 -3.56 -23.39 14.91
N HIS A 248 -3.60 -23.81 13.65
CA HIS A 248 -3.08 -23.03 12.53
C HIS A 248 -4.01 -23.20 11.34
N ASP A 249 -4.76 -22.15 11.04
CA ASP A 249 -5.73 -22.10 9.96
C ASP A 249 -5.18 -21.29 8.79
N LEU A 250 -5.21 -21.90 7.60
CA LEU A 250 -4.55 -21.41 6.39
C LEU A 250 -5.58 -21.04 5.32
N ALA A 251 -5.60 -19.78 4.90
CA ALA A 251 -6.50 -19.27 3.88
C ALA A 251 -5.74 -18.91 2.58
N TRP A 252 -6.01 -19.66 1.51
CA TRP A 252 -5.38 -19.45 0.20
C TRP A 252 -6.36 -18.82 -0.78
N SER A 253 -6.08 -17.58 -1.17
CA SER A 253 -7.00 -16.80 -2.01
C SER A 253 -6.93 -17.14 -3.50
N ARG A 254 -5.92 -17.90 -3.94
CA ARG A 254 -5.66 -18.24 -5.36
C ARG A 254 -5.38 -19.73 -5.65
N ASP A 255 -5.38 -20.61 -4.66
CA ASP A 255 -5.17 -22.07 -4.88
C ASP A 255 -6.41 -22.80 -5.43
N GLY A 256 -7.60 -22.23 -5.24
CA GLY A 256 -8.86 -22.84 -5.65
C GLY A 256 -9.69 -21.94 -6.56
N SER A 257 -10.85 -22.46 -6.96
CA SER A 257 -11.85 -21.68 -7.72
C SER A 257 -12.50 -20.58 -6.89
N GLU A 258 -12.53 -20.73 -5.57
CA GLU A 258 -13.11 -19.77 -4.63
C GLU A 258 -12.02 -19.05 -3.85
N LYS A 259 -12.23 -17.74 -3.61
CA LYS A 259 -11.31 -16.94 -2.81
C LYS A 259 -11.54 -17.20 -1.32
N VAL A 260 -10.59 -17.84 -0.67
CA VAL A 260 -10.60 -18.08 0.77
C VAL A 260 -9.74 -17.02 1.47
N TYR A 261 -10.31 -16.33 2.45
CA TYR A 261 -9.62 -15.36 3.30
C TYR A 261 -9.79 -15.74 4.77
N VAL A 262 -8.94 -15.18 5.65
CA VAL A 262 -8.91 -15.51 7.09
C VAL A 262 -10.27 -15.31 7.76
N GLN A 263 -11.03 -14.26 7.41
CA GLN A 263 -12.36 -14.03 7.96
C GLN A 263 -13.38 -15.11 7.57
N HIS A 264 -13.19 -15.80 6.45
CA HIS A 264 -14.04 -16.94 6.08
C HIS A 264 -13.77 -18.15 6.98
N LEU A 265 -12.50 -18.39 7.33
CA LEU A 265 -12.13 -19.44 8.27
C LEU A 265 -12.59 -19.10 9.69
N MET A 266 -12.44 -17.83 10.11
CA MET A 266 -12.95 -17.37 11.40
C MET A 266 -14.44 -17.66 11.56
N LYS A 267 -15.27 -17.37 10.54
CA LYS A 267 -16.71 -17.68 10.59
C LYS A 267 -16.98 -19.17 10.77
N LYS A 268 -16.22 -20.04 10.10
CA LYS A 268 -16.35 -21.50 10.26
C LYS A 268 -16.01 -21.97 11.67
N HIS A 269 -15.16 -21.24 12.37
CA HIS A 269 -14.71 -21.52 13.73
C HIS A 269 -15.38 -20.63 14.79
N GLY A 270 -16.49 -19.97 14.45
CA GLY A 270 -17.10 -18.94 15.29
C GLY A 270 -17.36 -19.37 16.74
N GLU A 271 -17.97 -20.55 16.93
CA GLU A 271 -18.27 -21.08 18.27
C GLU A 271 -17.01 -21.26 19.14
N GLU A 272 -15.93 -21.78 18.56
CA GLU A 272 -14.67 -22.03 19.28
C GLU A 272 -13.91 -20.74 19.53
N ILE A 273 -13.91 -19.81 18.56
CA ILE A 273 -13.35 -18.46 18.74
C ILE A 273 -14.08 -17.76 19.90
N TRP A 274 -15.40 -17.82 19.92
CA TRP A 274 -16.20 -17.27 21.02
C TRP A 274 -15.82 -17.93 22.35
N ALA A 275 -15.73 -19.25 22.43
CA ALA A 275 -15.36 -19.94 23.67
C ALA A 275 -13.99 -19.50 24.21
N TRP A 276 -13.01 -19.24 23.35
CA TRP A 276 -11.71 -18.69 23.75
C TRP A 276 -11.84 -17.24 24.23
N ILE A 277 -12.61 -16.42 23.52
CA ILE A 277 -12.86 -15.01 23.89
C ILE A 277 -13.61 -14.91 25.22
N ASP A 278 -14.64 -15.71 25.45
CA ASP A 278 -15.38 -15.77 26.71
C ASP A 278 -14.48 -16.27 27.86
N GLY A 279 -13.56 -17.19 27.54
CA GLY A 279 -12.49 -17.64 28.44
C GLY A 279 -11.37 -16.62 28.70
N GLY A 280 -11.47 -15.39 28.17
CA GLY A 280 -10.51 -14.31 28.42
C GLY A 280 -9.32 -14.25 27.46
N ALA A 281 -9.35 -14.97 26.33
CA ALA A 281 -8.27 -14.93 25.35
C ALA A 281 -8.02 -13.53 24.80
N TYR A 282 -6.76 -13.27 24.46
CA TYR A 282 -6.39 -12.08 23.69
C TYR A 282 -6.57 -12.35 22.20
N PHE A 283 -6.99 -11.32 21.48
CA PHE A 283 -7.22 -11.33 20.05
C PHE A 283 -6.34 -10.27 19.38
N TYR A 284 -5.50 -10.69 18.44
CA TYR A 284 -4.53 -9.84 17.77
C TYR A 284 -4.78 -9.80 16.26
N VAL A 285 -4.68 -8.61 15.67
CA VAL A 285 -4.76 -8.43 14.21
C VAL A 285 -3.57 -7.63 13.72
N CYS A 286 -2.86 -8.16 12.73
CA CYS A 286 -1.77 -7.45 12.06
C CYS A 286 -1.88 -7.54 10.53
N GLY A 287 -1.56 -6.46 9.82
CA GLY A 287 -1.54 -6.42 8.35
C GLY A 287 -2.33 -5.27 7.74
N ASP A 288 -2.96 -5.50 6.58
CA ASP A 288 -3.65 -4.47 5.79
C ASP A 288 -4.78 -3.78 6.57
N LYS A 289 -4.66 -2.47 6.75
CA LYS A 289 -5.67 -1.64 7.43
C LYS A 289 -6.91 -1.40 6.57
N SER A 290 -6.75 -1.34 5.26
CA SER A 290 -7.78 -0.79 4.37
C SER A 290 -8.97 -1.73 4.17
N ARG A 291 -8.71 -3.03 4.05
CA ARG A 291 -9.72 -4.08 3.80
C ARG A 291 -9.68 -5.15 4.88
N MET A 292 -8.53 -5.80 5.08
CA MET A 292 -8.42 -6.99 5.93
C MET A 292 -8.85 -6.71 7.38
N ALA A 293 -8.30 -5.67 8.00
CA ALA A 293 -8.61 -5.31 9.38
C ALA A 293 -10.10 -5.01 9.61
N LYS A 294 -10.79 -4.44 8.60
CA LYS A 294 -12.23 -4.14 8.68
C LYS A 294 -13.06 -5.42 8.59
N ASP A 295 -12.71 -6.31 7.67
CA ASP A 295 -13.44 -7.57 7.47
C ASP A 295 -13.28 -8.53 8.67
N VAL A 296 -12.07 -8.61 9.23
CA VAL A 296 -11.79 -9.37 10.45
C VAL A 296 -12.55 -8.79 11.64
N HIS A 297 -12.54 -7.46 11.80
CA HIS A 297 -13.24 -6.80 12.90
C HIS A 297 -14.75 -7.01 12.83
N LYS A 298 -15.36 -6.83 11.65
CA LYS A 298 -16.79 -7.10 11.43
C LYS A 298 -17.13 -8.56 11.70
N THR A 299 -16.25 -9.47 11.30
CA THR A 299 -16.43 -10.91 11.52
C THR A 299 -16.37 -11.26 13.01
N LEU A 300 -15.44 -10.65 13.76
CA LEU A 300 -15.35 -10.83 15.21
C LEU A 300 -16.63 -10.37 15.92
N ILE A 301 -17.17 -9.19 15.56
CA ILE A 301 -18.45 -8.70 16.10
C ILE A 301 -19.58 -9.70 15.80
N GLY A 302 -19.66 -10.19 14.56
CA GLY A 302 -20.66 -11.19 14.17
C GLY A 302 -20.54 -12.50 14.97
N ILE A 303 -19.32 -12.97 15.24
CA ILE A 303 -19.07 -14.15 16.06
C ILE A 303 -19.56 -13.92 17.50
N CYS A 304 -19.26 -12.77 18.09
CA CYS A 304 -19.73 -12.42 19.44
C CYS A 304 -21.27 -12.30 19.50
N ALA A 305 -21.90 -11.74 18.47
CA ALA A 305 -23.35 -11.68 18.39
C ALA A 305 -23.99 -13.07 18.31
N GLU A 306 -23.53 -13.90 17.37
CA GLU A 306 -24.11 -15.22 17.09
C GLU A 306 -23.87 -16.21 18.24
N HIS A 307 -22.64 -16.32 18.72
CA HIS A 307 -22.26 -17.36 19.69
C HIS A 307 -22.26 -16.86 21.14
N GLY A 308 -22.16 -15.56 21.37
CA GLY A 308 -22.32 -14.94 22.69
C GLY A 308 -23.77 -14.64 23.07
N GLY A 309 -24.73 -14.85 22.16
CA GLY A 309 -26.14 -14.57 22.40
C GLY A 309 -26.42 -13.07 22.61
N MET A 310 -25.60 -12.22 22.01
CA MET A 310 -25.69 -10.75 22.12
C MET A 310 -26.50 -10.17 20.97
N SER A 311 -27.14 -9.02 21.18
CA SER A 311 -27.63 -8.20 20.07
C SER A 311 -26.45 -7.66 19.23
N GLU A 312 -26.71 -7.15 18.04
CA GLU A 312 -25.66 -6.55 17.20
C GLU A 312 -25.04 -5.33 17.90
N GLU A 313 -25.86 -4.52 18.57
CA GLU A 313 -25.41 -3.37 19.36
C GLU A 313 -24.55 -3.80 20.56
N ASP A 314 -24.99 -4.80 21.33
CA ASP A 314 -24.24 -5.29 22.50
C ASP A 314 -22.91 -5.92 22.09
N ALA A 315 -22.89 -6.68 20.98
CA ALA A 315 -21.65 -7.27 20.45
C ALA A 315 -20.67 -6.19 19.98
N HIS A 316 -21.17 -5.11 19.39
CA HIS A 316 -20.34 -3.97 19.01
C HIS A 316 -19.74 -3.28 20.24
N GLU A 317 -20.54 -3.03 21.27
CA GLU A 317 -20.07 -2.46 22.54
C GLU A 317 -19.05 -3.38 23.24
N PHE A 318 -19.32 -4.68 23.28
CA PHE A 318 -18.43 -5.67 23.85
C PHE A 318 -17.05 -5.67 23.16
N VAL A 319 -17.02 -5.69 21.83
CA VAL A 319 -15.74 -5.71 21.10
C VAL A 319 -15.01 -4.36 21.20
N GLU A 320 -15.68 -3.24 20.91
CA GLU A 320 -15.01 -1.93 20.80
C GLU A 320 -14.74 -1.25 22.15
N THR A 321 -15.59 -1.48 23.15
CA THR A 321 -15.44 -0.86 24.46
C THR A 321 -14.77 -1.82 25.42
N GLN A 322 -15.38 -2.98 25.66
CA GLN A 322 -14.88 -3.91 26.67
C GLN A 322 -13.53 -4.52 26.25
N MET A 323 -13.46 -5.22 25.12
CA MET A 323 -12.22 -5.91 24.71
C MET A 323 -11.10 -4.95 24.31
N MET A 324 -11.39 -3.87 23.56
CA MET A 324 -10.36 -2.96 23.06
C MET A 324 -9.91 -1.88 24.05
N ARG A 325 -10.84 -1.26 24.79
CA ARG A 325 -10.53 -0.07 25.61
C ARG A 325 -10.33 -0.42 27.08
N THR A 326 -11.24 -1.22 27.64
CA THR A 326 -11.25 -1.54 29.06
C THR A 326 -10.26 -2.66 29.39
N GLU A 327 -10.41 -3.81 28.75
CA GLU A 327 -9.59 -5.01 29.02
C GLU A 327 -8.28 -5.02 28.23
N LYS A 328 -8.22 -4.28 27.10
CA LYS A 328 -7.07 -4.21 26.20
C LYS A 328 -6.57 -5.59 25.73
N ARG A 329 -7.51 -6.50 25.51
CA ARG A 329 -7.25 -7.85 25.00
C ARG A 329 -7.60 -8.02 23.53
N TYR A 330 -8.21 -7.01 22.88
CA TYR A 330 -8.27 -6.94 21.41
C TYR A 330 -7.33 -5.84 20.90
N LEU A 331 -6.26 -6.25 20.23
CA LEU A 331 -5.13 -5.40 19.85
C LEU A 331 -4.88 -5.45 18.34
N ARG A 332 -4.53 -4.31 17.74
CA ARG A 332 -4.31 -4.18 16.30
C ARG A 332 -3.03 -3.44 15.97
N ASP A 333 -2.26 -4.00 15.04
CA ASP A 333 -1.10 -3.36 14.39
C ASP A 333 -1.29 -3.37 12.87
N VAL A 334 -1.98 -2.36 12.35
CA VAL A 334 -2.48 -2.34 10.96
C VAL A 334 -2.00 -1.10 10.19
N TYR A 335 -1.58 -1.29 8.94
CA TYR A 335 -0.83 -0.30 8.14
C TYR A 335 -1.24 -0.19 6.66
#